data_AF-A0A6V7LBA0-F1
#
_entry.id   AF-A0A6V7LBA0-F1
#
_cell.length_a   1.000
_cell.length_b   1.000
_cell.length_c   1.000
_cell.angle_alpha   90.00
_cell.angle_beta   90.00
_cell.angle_gamma   90.00
#
_symmetry.space_group_name_H-M   'P 1'
#
loop_
_entity.id
_entity.type
_entity.pdbx_description
1 polymer ?
#
loop_
_entity_poly.entity_id
_entity_poly.type
_entity_poly.pdbx_seq_one_letter_code
_entity_poly.pdbx_strand_id
1 'polypeptide(L)'
;LFNSEDVSVGLWLAPVANIERRHDVRFDTEYISRGCSNQYVVTHKQSPENMKSLHDFYSQTGNLCAREISNRMSYHYNWTVPPSQCCTRQAGVI
;
A
#
# COMPACT_ATOMS: atom_id res chain seq x y z
N LEU A 1 -17.32 15.86 13.98
CA LEU A 1 -15.95 16.31 13.64
C LEU A 1 -15.05 15.08 13.72
N PHE A 2 -14.88 14.35 12.61
CA PHE A 2 -13.94 13.23 12.57
C PHE A 2 -12.76 13.69 11.74
N ASN A 3 -11.78 14.28 12.43
CA ASN A 3 -10.51 14.69 11.85
C ASN A 3 -9.72 13.41 11.57
N SER A 4 -9.22 13.27 10.35
CA SER A 4 -8.56 12.06 9.83
C SER A 4 -7.77 11.27 10.88
N GLU A 5 -8.16 10.01 11.09
CA GLU A 5 -7.60 9.15 12.14
C GLU A 5 -6.11 8.88 11.90
N ASP A 6 -5.72 8.53 10.67
CA ASP A 6 -4.31 8.39 10.26
C ASP A 6 -3.45 9.63 10.58
N VAL A 7 -3.99 10.84 10.39
CA VAL A 7 -3.29 12.10 10.70
C VAL A 7 -3.16 12.28 12.21
N SER A 8 -4.21 11.90 12.95
CA SER A 8 -4.22 11.97 14.42
C SER A 8 -3.19 11.02 15.03
N VAL A 9 -3.10 9.79 14.53
CA VAL A 9 -2.05 8.82 14.91
C VAL A 9 -0.67 9.37 14.57
N GLY A 10 -0.50 9.95 13.38
CA GLY A 10 0.75 10.62 12.98
C GLY A 10 1.18 11.73 13.94
N LEU A 11 0.23 12.56 14.39
CA LEU A 11 0.46 13.62 15.37
C LEU A 11 0.81 13.07 16.76
N TRP A 12 0.09 12.06 17.24
CA TRP A 12 0.36 11.42 18.54
C TRP A 12 1.75 10.77 18.59
N LEU A 13 2.22 10.24 17.45
CA LEU A 13 3.55 9.64 17.33
C LEU A 13 4.65 10.65 16.99
N ALA A 14 4.31 11.92 16.69
CA ALA A 14 5.29 12.95 16.33
C ALA A 14 6.37 13.20 17.40
N PRO A 15 6.07 13.27 18.71
CA PRO A 15 7.08 13.54 19.74
C PRO A 15 7.90 12.30 20.15
N VAL A 16 7.54 11.10 19.67
CA VAL A 16 8.27 9.87 20.02
C VAL A 16 9.64 9.90 19.33
N ALA A 17 10.70 9.96 20.14
CA ALA A 17 12.08 9.96 19.66
C ALA A 17 12.54 8.54 19.27
N ASN A 18 13.58 8.46 18.42
CA ASN A 18 14.24 7.22 18.00
C ASN A 18 13.32 6.20 17.28
N ILE A 19 12.32 6.68 16.54
CA ILE A 19 11.49 5.82 15.69
C ILE A 19 11.89 5.95 14.22
N GLU A 20 11.96 4.83 13.53
CA GLU A 20 12.20 4.78 12.10
C GLU A 20 10.87 4.69 11.36
N ARG A 21 10.60 5.66 10.48
CA ARG A 21 9.44 5.67 9.59
C ARG A 21 9.89 5.28 8.19
N ARG A 22 9.45 4.12 7.70
CA ARG A 22 9.77 3.63 6.35
C ARG A 22 8.51 3.58 5.48
N HIS A 23 8.66 3.99 4.24
CA HIS A 23 7.66 3.76 3.21
C HIS A 23 7.94 2.40 2.54
N ASP A 24 7.03 1.45 2.70
CA ASP A 24 7.12 0.12 2.08
C ASP A 24 6.12 0.02 0.91
N VAL A 25 6.65 -0.18 -0.30
CA VAL A 25 5.85 -0.27 -1.53
C VAL A 25 4.95 -1.51 -1.60
N ARG A 26 5.11 -2.46 -0.68
CA ARG A 26 4.28 -3.67 -0.56
C ARG A 26 2.94 -3.40 0.15
N PHE A 27 2.76 -2.20 0.71
CA PHE A 27 1.48 -1.73 1.22
C PHE A 27 0.75 -0.99 0.09
N ASP A 28 -0.03 -1.73 -0.70
CA ASP A 28 -0.81 -1.16 -1.80
C ASP A 28 -2.09 -0.50 -1.27
N THR A 29 -1.94 0.67 -0.65
CA THR A 29 -3.03 1.45 -0.03
C THR A 29 -3.50 2.64 -0.86
N GLU A 30 -3.09 2.70 -2.14
CA GLU A 30 -3.50 3.81 -2.99
C GLU A 30 -5.01 3.84 -3.27
N TYR A 31 -5.47 5.02 -3.68
CA TYR A 31 -6.87 5.27 -4.01
C TYR A 31 -7.32 4.55 -5.30
N ILE A 32 -6.41 4.00 -6.11
CA ILE A 32 -6.71 3.12 -7.25
C ILE A 32 -5.85 1.87 -7.10
N SER A 33 -6.45 0.70 -7.31
CA SER A 33 -5.74 -0.57 -7.24
C SER A 33 -4.62 -0.63 -8.28
N ARG A 34 -3.45 -1.13 -7.87
CA ARG A 34 -2.33 -1.41 -8.78
C ARG A 34 -2.41 -2.81 -9.40
N GLY A 35 -3.46 -3.56 -9.12
CA GLY A 35 -3.63 -4.95 -9.55
C GLY A 35 -3.34 -5.93 -8.41
N CYS A 36 -2.71 -7.06 -8.72
CA CYS A 36 -2.40 -8.12 -7.77
C CYS A 36 -0.92 -8.50 -7.89
N SER A 37 -0.20 -8.50 -6.77
CA SER A 37 1.15 -9.05 -6.67
C SER A 37 1.28 -9.94 -5.44
N ASN A 38 2.00 -11.04 -5.59
CA ASN A 38 2.39 -11.94 -4.51
C ASN A 38 3.40 -11.31 -3.54
N GLN A 39 4.00 -10.17 -3.92
CA GLN A 39 4.90 -9.41 -3.06
C GLN A 39 4.16 -8.50 -2.07
N TYR A 40 2.87 -8.24 -2.29
CA TYR A 40 2.09 -7.34 -1.43
C TYR A 40 1.82 -7.96 -0.07
N VAL A 41 1.94 -7.13 0.97
CA VAL A 41 1.59 -7.48 2.35
C VAL A 41 0.17 -6.99 2.66
N VAL A 42 -0.21 -5.84 2.11
CA VAL A 42 -1.53 -5.24 2.25
C VAL A 42 -2.01 -4.81 0.87
N THR A 43 -3.25 -5.16 0.52
CA THR A 43 -3.90 -4.77 -0.73
C THR A 43 -5.22 -4.08 -0.43
N HIS A 44 -5.36 -2.82 -0.82
CA HIS A 44 -6.57 -2.05 -0.60
C HIS A 44 -7.66 -2.37 -1.64
N LYS A 45 -8.89 -1.92 -1.36
CA LYS A 45 -10.09 -2.08 -2.21
C LYS A 45 -10.45 -3.53 -2.54
N GLN A 46 -10.59 -4.37 -1.53
CA GLN A 46 -11.10 -5.73 -1.67
C GLN A 46 -12.56 -5.81 -1.21
N SER A 47 -13.41 -6.47 -2.00
CA SER A 47 -14.72 -6.89 -1.51
C SER A 47 -14.56 -8.07 -0.54
N PRO A 48 -15.56 -8.36 0.32
CA PRO A 48 -15.54 -9.55 1.18
C PRO A 48 -15.29 -10.86 0.41
N GLU A 49 -15.88 -11.00 -0.77
CA GLU A 49 -15.73 -12.18 -1.63
C GLU A 49 -14.30 -12.28 -2.18
N ASN A 50 -13.71 -11.15 -2.58
CA ASN A 50 -12.31 -11.12 -3.01
C ASN A 50 -11.36 -11.46 -1.86
N MET A 51 -11.58 -10.90 -0.66
CA MET A 51 -10.75 -11.22 0.51
C MET A 51 -10.79 -12.72 0.82
N LYS A 52 -11.99 -13.33 0.77
CA LYS A 52 -12.14 -14.77 0.94
C LYS A 52 -11.40 -15.55 -0.14
N SER A 53 -11.54 -15.15 -1.41
CA SER A 53 -10.90 -15.82 -2.54
C SER A 53 -9.36 -15.76 -2.45
N LEU A 54 -8.81 -14.59 -2.07
CA LEU A 54 -7.38 -14.40 -1.82
C LEU A 54 -6.90 -15.30 -0.68
N HIS A 55 -7.65 -15.36 0.43
CA HIS A 55 -7.31 -16.20 1.57
C HIS A 55 -7.35 -17.70 1.23
N ASP A 56 -8.40 -18.15 0.56
CA ASP A 56 -8.57 -19.55 0.17
C ASP A 56 -7.46 -19.98 -0.81
N PHE A 57 -7.09 -19.12 -1.76
CA PHE A 57 -6.01 -19.38 -2.71
C PHE A 57 -4.63 -19.38 -2.06
N TYR A 58 -4.36 -18.42 -1.16
CA TYR A 58 -3.13 -18.35 -0.40
C TYR A 58 -2.94 -19.58 0.50
N SER A 59 -4.01 -20.03 1.17
CA SER A 59 -3.96 -21.20 2.03
C SER A 59 -3.63 -22.50 1.27
N GLN A 60 -3.99 -22.57 -0.02
CA GLN A 60 -3.73 -23.74 -0.86
C GLN A 60 -2.36 -23.71 -1.56
N THR A 61 -1.92 -22.53 -1.99
CA THR A 61 -0.76 -22.40 -2.90
C THR A 61 0.43 -21.68 -2.30
N GLY A 62 0.24 -20.97 -1.18
CA GLY A 62 1.20 -20.02 -0.63
C GLY A 62 1.31 -18.70 -1.41
N ASN A 63 0.54 -18.53 -2.49
CA ASN A 63 0.52 -17.32 -3.31
C ASN A 63 -0.78 -16.55 -3.14
N LEU A 64 -0.72 -15.21 -3.15
CA LEU A 64 -1.89 -14.34 -3.02
C LEU A 64 -2.72 -14.29 -4.32
N CYS A 65 -2.04 -14.27 -5.46
CA CYS A 65 -2.63 -14.01 -6.76
C CYS A 65 -2.57 -15.27 -7.64
N ALA A 66 -3.70 -15.67 -8.22
CA ALA A 66 -3.72 -16.68 -9.27
C ALA A 66 -2.93 -16.24 -10.52
N ARG A 67 -2.94 -14.94 -10.80
CA ARG A 67 -2.12 -14.29 -11.82
C ARG A 67 -1.71 -12.91 -11.33
N GLU A 68 -0.42 -12.61 -11.40
CA GLU A 68 0.07 -11.26 -11.10
C GLU A 68 -0.30 -10.30 -12.23
N ILE A 69 -0.79 -9.12 -11.85
CA ILE A 69 -1.20 -8.06 -12.76
C ILE A 69 -0.72 -6.75 -12.17
N SER A 70 0.03 -5.97 -12.95
CA SER A 70 0.46 -4.62 -12.58
C SER A 70 -0.20 -3.60 -13.50
N ASN A 71 -1.17 -2.87 -12.97
CA ASN A 71 -1.90 -1.83 -13.71
C ASN A 71 -1.19 -0.47 -13.61
N ARG A 72 -0.36 -0.26 -12.57
CA ARG A 72 0.35 1.00 -12.30
C ARG A 72 1.61 0.72 -11.51
N MET A 73 2.64 1.52 -11.74
CA MET A 73 3.89 1.47 -10.98
C MET A 73 3.70 1.95 -9.54
N SER A 74 4.35 1.27 -8.59
CA SER A 74 4.58 1.79 -7.24
C SER A 74 5.58 2.94 -7.27
N TYR A 75 5.57 3.79 -6.24
CA TYR A 75 6.53 4.87 -6.08
C TYR A 75 7.26 4.72 -4.75
N HIS A 76 8.51 5.15 -4.68
CA HIS A 76 9.23 5.28 -3.42
C HIS A 76 9.04 6.70 -2.89
N TYR A 77 8.56 6.83 -1.65
CA TYR A 77 8.39 8.13 -1.02
C TYR A 77 9.75 8.73 -0.67
N ASN A 78 10.06 9.89 -1.24
CA ASN A 78 11.26 10.65 -0.89
C ASN A 78 11.00 11.54 0.34
N TRP A 79 11.63 11.19 1.46
CA TRP A 79 11.51 11.91 2.73
C TRP A 79 12.35 13.19 2.81
N THR A 80 13.25 13.45 1.86
CA THR A 80 14.11 14.64 1.88
C THR A 80 13.47 15.87 1.23
N VAL A 81 12.28 15.71 0.66
CA VAL A 81 11.55 16.76 -0.06
C VAL A 81 10.16 16.97 0.54
N PRO A 82 9.50 18.11 0.27
CA PRO A 82 8.12 18.34 0.71
C PRO A 82 7.15 17.29 0.14
N PRO A 83 6.00 17.03 0.80
CA PRO A 83 5.02 16.04 0.35
C PRO A 83 4.52 16.24 -1.09
N SER A 84 4.49 17.47 -1.60
CA SER A 84 4.11 17.77 -2.99
C SER A 84 5.12 17.27 -4.03
N GLN A 85 6.35 16.95 -3.61
CA GLN A 85 7.46 16.51 -4.46
C GLN A 85 7.94 15.09 -4.12
N CYS A 86 7.33 14.44 -3.12
CA CYS A 86 7.79 13.15 -2.59
C CYS A 86 7.92 12.04 -3.62
N CYS A 87 7.11 12.10 -4.68
CA CYS A 87 6.69 10.89 -5.38
C CYS A 87 6.55 11.17 -6.88
N THR A 88 7.53 10.74 -7.67
CA THR A 88 7.43 10.77 -9.14
C THR A 88 6.56 9.60 -9.59
N ARG A 89 5.29 9.89 -9.94
CA ARG A 89 4.38 8.88 -10.50
C ARG A 89 4.67 8.75 -11.99
N GLN A 90 5.28 7.64 -12.39
CA GLN A 90 5.36 7.28 -13.80
C GLN A 90 4.03 6.65 -14.22
N ALA A 91 3.34 7.28 -15.17
CA ALA A 91 2.20 6.67 -15.84
C ALA A 91 2.74 5.66 -16.85
N GLY A 92 2.39 4.39 -16.70
CA GLY A 92 2.80 3.34 -17.61
C GLY A 92 2.18 1.99 -17.22
N VAL A 93 1.95 1.16 -18.24
CA VAL A 93 1.75 -0.28 -18.13
C VAL A 93 3.12 -0.89 -18.45
N ILE A 94 3.61 -1.82 -17.63
CA ILE A 94 4.79 -2.63 -17.99
C ILE A 94 4.38 -3.59 -19.10
#